data_AF-A0A561UBL9-F1
#
_entry.id   AF-A0A561UBL9-F1
#
_cell.length_a   1.000
_cell.length_b   1.000
_cell.length_c   1.000
_cell.angle_alpha   90.00
_cell.angle_beta   90.00
_cell.angle_gamma   90.00
#
_symmetry.space_group_name_H-M   'P 1'
#
loop_
_entity.id
_entity.type
_entity.pdbx_description
1 polymer ?
#
loop_
_entity_poly.entity_id
_entity_poly.type
_entity_poly.pdbx_seq_one_letter_code
_entity_poly.pdbx_strand_id
1 'polypeptide(L)' 'MPGSVTIGHHLENPAMVEHADAERLAVLLDELGHLLAVQGPTRLSDEQASALLGGADEGRTELAHWCRGLSARLHDRL' A
#
# COMPACT_ATOMS: atom_id res chain seq x y z
N MET A 1 36.73 -7.10 32.51
CA MET A 1 35.37 -7.57 32.16
C MET A 1 35.01 -7.05 30.78
N PRO A 2 34.75 -7.91 29.78
CA PRO A 2 34.16 -7.49 28.52
C PRO A 2 32.64 -7.50 28.68
N GLY A 3 32.05 -6.34 28.89
CA GLY A 3 30.62 -6.23 29.13
C GLY A 3 30.20 -4.78 29.01
N SER A 4 29.87 -4.38 27.79
CA SER A 4 28.70 -3.55 27.48
C SER A 4 28.82 -3.12 26.03
N VAL A 5 28.38 -3.98 25.12
CA VAL A 5 27.94 -3.48 23.81
C VAL A 5 26.53 -2.96 24.07
N THR A 6 26.41 -1.65 24.25
CA THR A 6 25.12 -0.98 24.08
C THR A 6 24.83 -1.03 22.59
N ILE A 7 24.24 -2.13 22.11
CA ILE A 7 23.49 -2.10 20.86
C ILE A 7 22.27 -1.25 21.20
N GLY A 8 22.45 0.07 21.09
CA GLY A 8 21.32 0.94 20.88
C GLY A 8 20.64 0.39 19.64
N HIS A 9 19.48 -0.23 19.85
CA HIS A 9 18.46 -0.32 18.84
C HIS A 9 18.17 1.12 18.40
N HIS A 10 19.01 1.67 17.52
CA HIS A 10 18.56 2.67 16.59
C HIS A 10 17.50 1.93 15.79
N LEU A 11 16.27 2.10 16.26
CA LEU A 11 15.05 1.94 15.52
C LEU A 11 15.37 2.18 14.06
N GLU A 12 15.35 1.09 13.29
CA GLU A 12 15.11 1.15 11.86
C GLU A 12 13.95 2.12 11.72
N ASN A 13 14.24 3.35 11.29
CA ASN A 13 13.24 4.39 11.23
C ASN A 13 12.21 3.89 10.21
N PRO A 14 11.04 3.37 10.62
CA PRO A 14 10.07 2.94 9.63
C PRO A 14 9.73 4.23 8.89
N ALA A 15 10.00 4.29 7.58
CA ALA A 15 9.88 5.51 6.80
C ALA A 15 8.60 6.25 7.23
N MET A 16 8.77 7.33 8.00
CA MET A 16 7.64 8.01 8.60
C MET A 16 7.00 8.82 7.49
N VAL A 17 5.82 8.39 7.07
CA VAL A 17 5.02 9.14 6.10
C VAL A 17 4.42 10.32 6.86
N GLU A 18 4.60 11.53 6.35
CA GLU A 18 3.94 12.71 6.91
C GLU A 18 2.42 12.52 6.86
N HIS A 19 1.69 13.10 7.83
CA HIS A 19 0.24 12.91 7.94
C HIS A 19 -0.51 13.25 6.63
N ALA A 20 -0.15 14.37 6.00
CA ALA A 20 -0.75 14.78 4.73
C ALA A 20 -0.43 13.82 3.56
N ASP A 21 0.77 13.24 3.54
CA ASP A 21 1.14 12.23 2.54
C ASP A 21 0.40 10.92 2.77
N ALA A 22 0.17 10.55 4.04
CA ALA A 22 -0.59 9.36 4.40
C ALA A 22 -2.07 9.50 4.04
N GLU A 23 -2.68 10.66 4.24
CA GLU A 23 -4.05 10.97 3.77
C GLU A 23 -4.13 10.83 2.24
N ARG A 24 -3.19 11.47 1.53
CA ARG A 24 -3.14 11.41 0.07
C ARG A 24 -2.94 9.99 -0.45
N LEU A 25 -2.07 9.21 0.20
CA LEU A 25 -1.83 7.81 -0.13
C LEU A 25 -3.09 6.98 0.11
N ALA A 26 -3.82 7.23 1.19
CA ALA A 26 -5.04 6.50 1.49
C ALA A 26 -6.12 6.74 0.42
N VAL A 27 -6.31 7.99 -0.03
CA VAL A 27 -7.23 8.31 -1.14
C VAL A 27 -6.79 7.63 -2.43
N LEU A 28 -5.50 7.70 -2.79
CA LEU A 28 -4.97 7.07 -4.00
C LEU A 28 -5.17 5.55 -4.01
N LEU A 29 -4.97 4.89 -2.86
CA LEU A 29 -5.16 3.45 -2.73
C LEU A 29 -6.64 3.05 -2.85
N ASP A 30 -7.56 3.86 -2.33
CA ASP A 30 -9.00 3.58 -2.47
C ASP A 30 -9.46 3.68 -3.92
N GLU A 31 -9.07 4.77 -4.60
CA GLU A 31 -9.35 4.99 -6.02
C GLU A 31 -8.72 3.90 -6.90
N LEU A 32 -7.47 3.51 -6.63
CA LEU A 32 -6.83 2.42 -7.35
C LEU A 32 -7.58 1.10 -7.16
N GLY A 33 -7.96 0.78 -5.92
CA GLY A 33 -8.77 -0.39 -5.61
C GLY A 33 -10.14 -0.34 -6.29
N HIS A 34 -10.73 0.85 -6.45
CA HIS A 34 -11.94 1.05 -7.25
C HIS A 34 -11.72 0.73 -8.72
N LEU A 35 -10.71 1.34 -9.37
CA LEU A 35 -10.40 1.14 -10.78
C LEU A 35 -10.04 -0.31 -11.13
N LEU A 36 -9.46 -1.05 -10.18
CA LEU A 36 -9.18 -2.48 -10.31
C LEU A 36 -10.44 -3.35 -10.20
N ALA A 37 -11.44 -2.94 -9.42
CA ALA A 37 -12.64 -3.74 -9.15
C ALA A 37 -13.83 -3.44 -10.07
N VAL A 38 -13.93 -2.21 -10.57
CA VAL A 38 -15.02 -1.75 -11.44
C VAL A 38 -15.01 -2.48 -12.78
N GLN A 39 -16.20 -2.71 -13.33
CA GLN A 39 -16.39 -3.23 -14.68
C GLN A 39 -16.76 -2.09 -15.63
N GLY A 40 -16.39 -2.23 -16.90
CA GLY A 40 -16.72 -1.26 -17.94
C GLY A 40 -15.51 -0.44 -18.40
N PRO A 41 -15.74 0.61 -19.21
CA PRO A 41 -14.68 1.29 -19.97
C PRO A 41 -13.71 2.12 -19.12
N THR A 42 -14.07 2.41 -17.87
CA THR A 42 -13.22 3.15 -16.92
C THR A 42 -12.32 2.25 -16.09
N ARG A 43 -12.44 0.92 -16.20
CA ARG A 43 -11.59 -0.02 -15.48
C ARG A 43 -10.15 0.00 -16.02
N LEU A 44 -9.18 -0.37 -15.18
CA LEU A 44 -7.82 -0.63 -15.67
C LEU A 44 -7.81 -1.82 -16.64
N SER A 45 -7.07 -1.69 -17.75
CA SER A 45 -6.88 -2.78 -18.70
C SER A 45 -6.17 -3.97 -18.05
N ASP A 46 -6.23 -5.14 -18.69
CA ASP A 46 -5.57 -6.34 -18.17
C ASP A 46 -4.04 -6.18 -18.18
N GLU A 47 -3.51 -5.48 -19.18
CA GLU A 47 -2.10 -5.11 -19.28
C GLU A 47 -1.68 -4.12 -18.19
N GLN A 48 -2.51 -3.10 -17.92
CA GLN A 48 -2.25 -2.13 -16.86
C GLN A 48 -2.30 -2.78 -15.47
N ALA A 49 -3.28 -3.67 -15.23
CA ALA A 49 -3.35 -4.43 -13.98
C ALA A 49 -2.14 -5.38 -13.82
N SER A 50 -1.74 -6.07 -14.90
CA SER A 50 -0.56 -6.95 -14.89
C SER A 50 0.74 -6.18 -14.64
N ALA A 51 0.88 -4.98 -15.21
CA ALA A 51 2.04 -4.13 -14.96
C ALA A 51 2.15 -3.69 -13.49
N LEU A 52 1.02 -3.39 -12.84
CA LEU A 52 0.99 -3.05 -11.41
C LEU A 52 1.34 -4.23 -10.51
N LEU A 53 0.99 -5.45 -10.93
CA LEU A 53 1.32 -6.69 -10.22
C LEU A 53 2.81 -7.07 -10.33
N GLY A 54 3.58 -6.41 -11.21
CA GLY A 54 5.01 -6.71 -11.35
C GLY A 54 5.32 -8.16 -11.77
N GLY A 55 4.35 -8.83 -12.39
CA GLY A 55 4.44 -10.26 -12.74
C GLY A 55 4.17 -11.22 -11.57
N ALA A 56 3.66 -10.73 -10.44
CA ALA A 56 3.13 -11.59 -9.39
C ALA A 56 1.88 -12.34 -9.89
N ASP A 57 1.70 -13.56 -9.38
CA ASP A 57 0.53 -14.40 -9.67
C ASP A 57 -0.73 -13.95 -8.90
N GLU A 58 -0.59 -12.89 -8.10
CA GLU A 58 -1.66 -12.24 -7.36
C GLU A 58 -2.75 -11.74 -8.34
N GLY A 59 -4.00 -12.09 -8.06
CA GLY A 59 -5.09 -11.72 -8.94
C GLY A 59 -5.42 -10.22 -8.84
N ARG A 60 -5.91 -9.61 -9.94
CA ARG A 60 -6.47 -8.25 -9.94
C ARG A 60 -7.40 -7.99 -8.75
N THR A 61 -8.27 -8.95 -8.43
CA THR A 61 -9.24 -8.87 -7.33
C THR A 61 -8.54 -8.80 -5.97
N GLU A 62 -7.48 -9.58 -5.79
CA GLU A 62 -6.69 -9.59 -4.57
C GLU A 62 -5.97 -8.25 -4.37
N LEU A 63 -5.35 -7.71 -5.42
CA LEU A 63 -4.75 -6.38 -5.39
C LEU A 63 -5.78 -5.29 -5.05
N ALA A 64 -6.98 -5.36 -5.65
CA ALA A 64 -8.06 -4.42 -5.36
C ALA A 64 -8.47 -4.46 -3.88
N HIS A 65 -8.62 -5.66 -3.32
CA HIS A 65 -8.95 -5.84 -1.89
C HIS A 65 -7.83 -5.35 -0.98
N TRP A 66 -6.58 -5.64 -1.32
CA TRP A 66 -5.43 -5.18 -0.57
C TRP A 66 -5.34 -3.65 -0.55
N CYS A 67 -5.49 -2.99 -1.70
CA CYS A 67 -5.47 -1.52 -1.80
C CYS A 67 -6.53 -0.88 -0.91
N ARG A 68 -7.78 -1.34 -1.00
CA ARG A 68 -8.88 -0.82 -0.16
C ARG A 68 -8.70 -1.10 1.32
N GLY A 69 -8.22 -2.30 1.67
CA GLY A 69 -7.93 -2.66 3.06
C GLY A 69 -6.78 -1.85 3.66
N LEU A 70 -5.75 -1.51 2.86
CA LEU A 70 -4.69 -0.60 3.30
C LEU A 70 -5.20 0.83 3.43
N SER A 71 -5.98 1.33 2.47
CA SER A 71 -6.61 2.64 2.56
C SER A 71 -7.44 2.81 3.83
N ALA A 72 -8.31 1.84 4.14
CA ALA A 72 -9.13 1.88 5.36
C ALA A 72 -8.25 1.92 6.62
N ARG A 73 -7.19 1.10 6.69
CA ARG A 73 -6.26 1.11 7.82
C ARG A 73 -5.46 2.39 7.96
N LEU A 74 -5.17 3.08 6.85
CA LEU A 74 -4.52 4.40 6.89
C LEU A 74 -5.50 5.44 7.42
N HIS A 75 -6.73 5.49 6.91
CA HIS A 75 -7.76 6.40 7.42
C HIS A 75 -8.07 6.19 8.91
N ASP A 76 -8.10 4.95 9.40
CA ASP A 76 -8.36 4.66 10.83
C ASP A 76 -7.22 5.10 11.77
N ARG A 77 -6.01 5.36 11.23
CA ARG A 77 -4.80 5.66 12.00
C ARG A 77 -4.34 7.11 11.87
N LEU A 78 -4.96 7.88 10.97
CA LEU A 78 -4.73 9.31 10.78
C LEU A 78 -5.69 10.11 11.64
#